data_AF-A0A2K3V135-F1
#
_entry.id   AF-A0A2K3V135-F1
#
_cell.length_a   1.000
_cell.length_b   1.000
_cell.length_c   1.000
_cell.angle_alpha   90.00
_cell.angle_beta   90.00
_cell.angle_gamma   90.00
#
_symmetry.space_group_name_H-M   'P 1'
#
loop_
_entity.id
_entity.type
_entity.pdbx_description
1 polymer ?
#
loop_
_entity_poly.entity_id
_entity_poly.type
_entity_poly.pdbx_seq_one_letter_code
_entity_poly.pdbx_strand_id
1 'polypeptide(L)'
;MKAIRPRYALLAAALLLSGCNLLSLPRTVPLAVVGMALPATVAPSAPLVVTLRYSVGCGDSEEAVALASRTATRLVLSATARNRQSPGTACPAIYIERALEYTDSGTPARTDPFEVVVNGKAWGSVVVR
;
A
#
# COMPACT_ATOMS: atom_id res chain seq x y z
N MET A 1 4.74 68.49 -20.77
CA MET A 1 5.43 67.41 -20.02
C MET A 1 4.39 66.36 -19.65
N LYS A 2 4.60 65.10 -20.05
CA LYS A 2 3.59 64.03 -20.08
C LYS A 2 3.80 63.12 -18.85
N ALA A 3 2.92 63.19 -17.85
CA ALA A 3 2.98 62.33 -16.67
C ALA A 3 2.20 61.02 -16.93
N ILE A 4 2.91 59.91 -16.82
CA ILE A 4 2.49 58.55 -17.13
C ILE A 4 1.65 57.99 -15.96
N ARG A 5 0.48 57.43 -16.28
CA ARG A 5 -0.48 56.85 -15.31
C ARG A 5 0.09 55.55 -14.69
N PRO A 6 0.02 55.34 -13.37
CA PRO A 6 0.49 54.12 -12.73
C PRO A 6 -0.63 53.06 -12.79
N ARG A 7 -0.74 52.32 -13.90
CA ARG A 7 -1.75 51.25 -14.07
C ARG A 7 -1.19 49.82 -13.88
N TYR A 8 0.06 49.67 -13.44
CA TYR A 8 0.72 48.36 -13.44
C TYR A 8 1.01 47.78 -12.04
N ALA A 9 0.65 48.48 -10.96
CA ALA A 9 0.95 48.01 -9.60
C ALA A 9 0.07 46.82 -9.14
N LEU A 10 -1.08 46.57 -9.78
CA LEU A 10 -2.02 45.52 -9.36
C LEU A 10 -1.76 44.14 -9.99
N LEU A 11 -0.94 44.05 -11.04
CA LEU A 11 -0.67 42.77 -11.72
C LEU A 11 0.46 41.94 -11.08
N ALA A 12 1.28 42.54 -10.21
CA ALA A 12 2.37 41.83 -9.54
C ALA A 12 1.89 41.00 -8.32
N ALA A 13 0.74 41.33 -7.74
CA ALA A 13 0.23 40.66 -6.54
C ALA A 13 -0.44 39.30 -6.83
N ALA A 14 -0.92 39.06 -8.07
CA ALA A 14 -1.59 37.82 -8.44
C ALA A 14 -0.63 36.65 -8.70
N LEU A 15 0.64 36.92 -9.00
CA LEU A 15 1.68 35.90 -9.26
C LEU A 15 2.28 35.26 -8.00
N LEU A 16 1.97 35.80 -6.81
CA LEU A 16 2.45 35.23 -5.53
C LEU A 16 1.52 34.14 -4.97
N LEU A 17 0.29 33.99 -5.49
CA LEU A 17 -0.65 32.95 -5.05
C LEU A 17 -0.65 31.68 -5.92
N SER A 18 0.08 31.67 -7.05
CA SER A 18 0.27 30.44 -7.85
C SER A 18 1.44 29.59 -7.37
N GLY A 19 2.00 29.89 -6.19
CA GLY A 19 2.92 29.00 -5.48
C GLY A 19 2.18 27.76 -4.97
N CYS A 20 1.86 26.83 -5.88
CA CYS A 20 1.47 25.46 -5.59
C CYS A 20 2.62 24.72 -4.87
N ASN A 21 2.94 25.10 -3.64
CA ASN A 21 3.99 24.43 -2.87
C ASN A 21 3.42 23.22 -2.14
N LEU A 22 3.31 22.12 -2.88
CA LEU A 22 4.02 20.85 -2.64
C LEU A 22 4.11 20.36 -1.18
N LEU A 23 3.04 20.45 -0.40
CA LEU A 23 2.90 19.54 0.74
C LEU A 23 2.73 18.14 0.15
N SER A 24 3.79 17.33 0.21
CA SER A 24 3.75 15.90 -0.10
C SER A 24 2.80 15.23 0.88
N LEU A 25 1.52 15.24 0.53
CA LEU A 25 0.49 14.60 1.31
C LEU A 25 0.79 13.10 1.35
N PRO A 26 0.63 12.45 2.52
CA PRO A 26 0.80 11.01 2.63
C PRO A 26 -0.13 10.31 1.64
N ARG A 27 0.43 9.49 0.75
CA ARG A 27 -0.35 8.69 -0.20
C ARG A 27 -0.34 7.22 0.19
N THR A 28 -1.44 6.51 -0.04
CA THR A 28 -1.43 5.05 0.07
C THR A 28 -0.68 4.47 -1.11
N VAL A 29 0.31 3.63 -0.86
CA VAL A 29 1.04 2.86 -1.87
C VAL A 29 0.95 1.37 -1.55
N PRO A 30 0.98 0.48 -2.56
CA PRO A 30 1.09 -0.95 -2.32
C PRO A 30 2.45 -1.26 -1.70
N LEU A 31 2.46 -2.13 -0.69
CA LEU A 31 3.70 -2.67 -0.14
C LEU A 31 4.40 -3.56 -1.16
N ALA A 32 5.72 -3.44 -1.23
CA ALA A 32 6.58 -4.34 -1.98
C ALA A 32 6.75 -5.66 -1.21
N VAL A 33 5.80 -6.58 -1.41
CA VAL A 33 5.85 -7.92 -0.83
C VAL A 33 6.96 -8.72 -1.52
N VAL A 34 7.91 -9.22 -0.74
CA VAL A 34 9.09 -9.97 -1.20
C VAL A 34 8.98 -11.46 -0.90
N GLY A 35 8.13 -11.84 0.06
CA GLY A 35 7.92 -13.23 0.43
C GLY A 35 6.60 -13.45 1.16
N MET A 36 6.21 -14.71 1.28
CA MET A 36 5.04 -15.11 2.01
C MET A 36 5.26 -16.47 2.66
N ALA A 37 4.78 -16.63 3.90
CA ALA A 37 4.63 -17.93 4.53
C ALA A 37 3.14 -18.27 4.62
N LEU A 38 2.81 -19.45 4.12
CA LEU A 38 1.48 -20.06 4.19
C LEU A 38 1.63 -21.42 4.88
N PRO A 39 0.69 -21.83 5.75
CA PRO A 39 0.65 -23.20 6.20
C PRO A 39 0.37 -24.11 4.99
N ALA A 40 0.96 -25.30 4.98
CA ALA A 40 0.76 -26.25 3.89
C ALA A 40 -0.70 -26.73 3.81
N THR A 41 -1.37 -26.85 4.96
CA THR A 41 -2.72 -27.40 5.08
C THR A 41 -3.55 -26.63 6.09
N VAL A 42 -4.86 -26.52 5.86
CA VAL A 42 -5.82 -25.94 6.81
C VAL A 42 -7.17 -26.64 6.72
N ALA A 43 -7.86 -26.79 7.86
CA ALA A 43 -9.22 -27.30 7.87
C ALA A 43 -10.19 -26.27 7.25
N PRO A 44 -11.33 -26.69 6.66
CA PRO A 44 -12.23 -25.82 5.90
C PRO A 44 -12.63 -24.52 6.61
N SER A 45 -12.90 -24.59 7.92
CA SER A 45 -13.35 -23.42 8.71
C SER A 45 -12.37 -23.00 9.80
N ALA A 46 -11.17 -23.59 9.86
CA ALA A 46 -10.17 -23.20 10.86
C ALA A 46 -9.55 -21.84 10.50
N PRO A 47 -9.08 -21.04 11.47
CA PRO A 47 -8.33 -19.83 11.16
C PRO A 47 -7.09 -20.12 10.29
N LEU A 48 -6.86 -19.31 9.25
CA LEU A 48 -5.68 -19.38 8.40
C LEU A 48 -4.83 -18.13 8.64
N VAL A 49 -3.60 -18.32 9.12
CA VAL A 49 -2.62 -17.24 9.30
C VAL A 49 -1.78 -17.12 8.03
N VAL A 50 -1.70 -15.91 7.49
CA VAL A 50 -0.86 -15.54 6.35
C VAL A 50 0.19 -14.55 6.84
N THR A 51 1.46 -14.90 6.71
CA THR A 51 2.57 -14.01 7.09
C THR A 51 3.22 -13.45 5.82
N LEU A 52 3.11 -12.13 5.65
CA LEU A 52 3.64 -11.41 4.51
C LEU A 52 5.00 -10.82 4.86
N ARG A 53 6.03 -11.09 4.06
CA ARG A 53 7.34 -10.44 4.16
C ARG A 53 7.42 -9.34 3.11
N TYR A 54 7.76 -8.12 3.51
CA TYR A 54 7.82 -6.96 2.62
C TYR A 54 9.07 -6.13 2.89
N SER A 55 9.54 -5.43 1.86
CA SER A 55 10.61 -4.44 2.00
C SER A 55 10.03 -3.07 2.32
N VAL A 56 10.63 -2.37 3.28
CA VAL A 56 10.27 -1.00 3.64
C VAL A 56 11.02 0.01 2.77
N GLY A 57 10.30 0.90 2.10
CA GLY A 57 10.88 2.07 1.44
C GLY A 57 11.06 3.25 2.39
N CYS A 58 11.93 4.19 2.02
CA CYS A 58 11.99 5.47 2.71
C CYS A 58 10.64 6.20 2.65
N GLY A 59 10.25 6.78 3.79
CA GLY A 59 8.99 7.51 3.92
C GLY A 59 7.74 6.63 3.98
N ASP A 60 7.88 5.30 3.93
CA ASP A 60 6.79 4.36 4.22
C ASP A 60 6.56 4.30 5.74
N SER A 61 5.29 4.27 6.11
CA SER A 61 4.79 4.21 7.48
C SER A 61 3.36 3.65 7.47
N GLU A 62 2.81 3.33 8.64
CA GLU A 62 1.42 2.87 8.77
C GLU A 62 1.12 1.67 7.86
N GLU A 63 2.01 0.68 7.90
CA GLU A 63 1.91 -0.54 7.11
C GLU A 63 0.71 -1.37 7.58
N ALA A 64 -0.12 -1.80 6.63
CA ALA A 64 -1.34 -2.52 6.92
C ALA A 64 -1.59 -3.62 5.89
N VAL A 65 -2.23 -4.69 6.34
CA VAL A 65 -2.82 -5.71 5.50
C VAL A 65 -4.32 -5.76 5.77
N ALA A 66 -5.12 -5.75 4.70
CA ALA A 66 -6.57 -5.76 4.79
C ALA A 66 -7.18 -6.78 3.83
N LEU A 67 -8.37 -7.26 4.18
CA LEU A 67 -9.16 -8.13 3.32
C LEU A 67 -9.74 -7.34 2.17
N ALA A 68 -9.41 -7.70 0.93
CA ALA A 68 -10.02 -7.12 -0.25
C ALA A 68 -11.23 -7.94 -0.72
N SER A 69 -11.10 -9.27 -0.77
CA SER A 69 -12.22 -10.17 -1.04
C SER A 69 -11.94 -11.57 -0.54
N ARG A 70 -13.03 -12.33 -0.32
CA ARG A 70 -12.96 -13.68 0.22
C ARG A 70 -14.06 -14.55 -0.39
N THR A 71 -13.66 -15.68 -0.97
CA THR A 71 -14.56 -16.74 -1.46
C THR A 71 -14.17 -18.11 -0.89
N ALA A 72 -14.90 -19.18 -1.20
CA ALA A 72 -14.57 -20.52 -0.73
C ALA A 72 -13.23 -21.06 -1.29
N THR A 73 -12.75 -20.55 -2.42
CA THR A 73 -11.51 -21.02 -3.09
C THR A 73 -10.40 -19.98 -3.10
N ARG A 74 -10.64 -18.75 -2.62
CA ARG A 74 -9.70 -17.64 -2.80
C ARG A 74 -9.76 -16.62 -1.69
N LEU A 75 -8.59 -16.23 -1.21
CA LEU A 75 -8.35 -15.09 -0.32
C LEU A 75 -7.58 -14.00 -1.08
N VAL A 76 -8.14 -12.79 -1.16
CA VAL A 76 -7.46 -11.64 -1.77
C VAL A 76 -7.23 -10.57 -0.71
N LEU A 77 -5.96 -10.21 -0.51
CA LEU A 77 -5.54 -9.19 0.45
C LEU A 77 -4.93 -7.98 -0.26
N SER A 78 -5.09 -6.82 0.36
CA SER A 78 -4.35 -5.60 0.03
C SER A 78 -3.32 -5.31 1.11
N ALA A 79 -2.06 -5.23 0.75
CA ALA A 79 -0.96 -4.83 1.63
C ALA A 79 -0.49 -3.44 1.22
N THR A 80 -0.59 -2.47 2.12
CA THR A 80 -0.38 -1.04 1.81
C THR A 80 0.42 -0.33 2.89
N ALA A 81 1.05 0.78 2.52
CA ALA A 81 1.66 1.73 3.45
C ALA A 81 1.27 3.17 3.09
N ARG A 82 1.42 4.09 4.04
CA ARG A 82 1.43 5.53 3.80
C ARG A 82 2.84 5.98 3.47
N ASN A 83 3.02 6.49 2.26
CA ASN A 83 4.27 7.06 1.80
C ASN A 83 4.21 8.59 1.85
N ARG A 84 5.15 9.21 2.57
CA ARG A 84 5.31 10.68 2.67
C ARG A 84 6.48 11.22 1.85
N GLN A 85 7.13 10.37 1.04
CA GLN A 85 8.28 10.76 0.24
C GLN A 85 7.85 11.81 -0.80
N SER A 86 8.50 12.96 -0.78
CA SER A 86 8.38 13.96 -1.84
C SER A 86 8.96 13.44 -3.15
N PRO A 87 8.30 13.71 -4.29
CA PRO A 87 8.90 13.44 -5.60
C PRO A 87 10.29 14.09 -5.70
N GLY A 88 11.31 13.32 -6.11
CA GLY A 88 12.68 13.81 -6.29
C GLY A 88 13.60 13.69 -5.06
N THR A 89 13.10 13.28 -3.90
CA THR A 89 13.97 13.00 -2.74
C THR A 89 14.68 11.66 -2.93
N ALA A 90 16.01 11.68 -2.96
CA ALA A 90 16.83 10.48 -3.02
C ALA A 90 16.57 9.58 -1.80
N CYS A 91 16.21 8.33 -2.06
CA CYS A 91 16.06 7.29 -1.07
C CYS A 91 17.38 6.52 -0.99
N PRO A 92 18.10 6.51 0.15
CA PRO A 92 19.19 5.57 0.30
C PRO A 92 18.63 4.16 0.17
N ALA A 93 19.32 3.30 -0.59
CA ALA A 93 18.93 1.91 -0.77
C ALA A 93 19.14 1.14 0.54
N ILE A 94 18.16 1.21 1.44
CA ILE A 94 18.14 0.43 2.66
C ILE A 94 17.10 -0.67 2.47
N TYR A 95 17.56 -1.92 2.51
CA TYR A 95 16.68 -3.08 2.45
C TYR A 95 16.40 -3.57 3.86
N ILE A 96 15.19 -3.31 4.36
CA ILE A 96 14.70 -3.86 5.62
C ILE A 96 13.50 -4.73 5.31
N GLU A 97 13.62 -6.03 5.56
CA GLU A 97 12.47 -6.93 5.54
C GLU A 97 11.69 -6.82 6.86
N ARG A 98 10.38 -6.70 6.74
CA ARG A 98 9.43 -6.78 7.86
C ARG A 98 8.37 -7.82 7.57
N ALA A 99 7.67 -8.22 8.63
CA ALA A 99 6.54 -9.14 8.57
C ALA A 99 5.24 -8.45 8.97
N LEU A 100 4.15 -8.77 8.28
CA LEU A 100 2.77 -8.46 8.67
C LEU A 100 1.97 -9.75 8.65
N GLU A 101 1.08 -9.92 9.62
CA GLU A 101 0.21 -11.09 9.70
C GLU A 101 -1.24 -10.70 9.42
N TYR A 102 -1.92 -11.59 8.69
CA TYR A 102 -3.35 -11.55 8.49
C TYR A 102 -3.97 -12.89 8.87
N THR A 103 -5.06 -12.87 9.63
CA THR A 103 -5.80 -14.07 10.03
C THR A 103 -7.16 -14.10 9.32
N ASP A 104 -7.33 -15.02 8.37
CA ASP A 104 -8.63 -15.34 7.76
C ASP A 104 -9.45 -16.20 8.74
N SER A 105 -10.68 -15.79 9.01
CA SER A 105 -11.56 -16.44 9.98
C SER A 105 -12.08 -17.81 9.53
N GLY A 106 -11.91 -18.17 8.25
CA GLY A 106 -12.41 -19.43 7.68
C GLY A 106 -13.88 -19.41 7.26
N THR A 107 -14.51 -18.24 7.14
CA THR A 107 -15.90 -18.11 6.68
C THR A 107 -16.01 -17.34 5.36
N PRO A 108 -16.72 -17.86 4.33
CA PRO A 108 -17.37 -19.19 4.25
C PRO A 108 -16.39 -20.38 4.36
N ALA A 109 -16.81 -21.63 4.51
CA ALA A 109 -15.84 -22.75 4.54
C ALA A 109 -14.96 -22.77 3.27
N ARG A 110 -13.66 -23.05 3.42
CA ARG A 110 -12.71 -23.20 2.32
C ARG A 110 -12.93 -24.52 1.59
N THR A 111 -12.63 -24.54 0.30
CA THR A 111 -12.60 -25.74 -0.54
C THR A 111 -11.24 -25.85 -1.21
N ASP A 112 -10.79 -27.07 -1.48
CA ASP A 112 -9.52 -27.31 -2.16
C ASP A 112 -9.67 -27.12 -3.68
N PRO A 113 -8.74 -26.42 -4.37
CA PRO A 113 -7.61 -25.66 -3.83
C PRO A 113 -8.03 -24.28 -3.28
N PHE A 114 -7.33 -23.80 -2.24
CA PHE A 114 -7.53 -22.45 -1.68
C PHE A 114 -6.35 -21.53 -1.98
N GLU A 115 -6.51 -20.59 -2.90
CA GLU A 115 -5.45 -19.68 -3.35
C GLU A 115 -5.36 -18.39 -2.52
N VAL A 116 -4.15 -17.92 -2.25
CA VAL A 116 -3.89 -16.63 -1.59
C VAL A 116 -3.26 -15.65 -2.57
N VAL A 117 -3.91 -14.50 -2.74
CA VAL A 117 -3.51 -13.41 -3.63
C VAL A 117 -3.27 -12.14 -2.81
N VAL A 118 -2.16 -11.45 -3.05
CA VAL A 118 -1.85 -10.18 -2.39
C VAL A 118 -1.41 -9.15 -3.42
N ASN A 119 -2.01 -7.96 -3.38
CA ASN A 119 -1.72 -6.87 -4.33
C ASN A 119 -1.80 -7.33 -5.80
N GLY A 120 -2.76 -8.21 -6.11
CA GLY A 120 -2.98 -8.75 -7.46
C GLY A 120 -2.05 -9.90 -7.88
N LYS A 121 -1.05 -10.26 -7.07
CA LYS A 121 -0.14 -11.40 -7.33
C LYS A 121 -0.57 -12.63 -6.54
N ALA A 122 -0.65 -13.79 -7.20
CA ALA A 122 -0.81 -15.08 -6.54
C ALA A 122 0.50 -15.51 -5.86
N TRP A 123 0.43 -15.90 -4.59
CA TRP A 123 1.59 -16.27 -3.79
C TRP A 123 1.67 -17.76 -3.45
N GLY A 124 0.55 -18.48 -3.61
CA GLY A 124 0.48 -19.91 -3.40
C GLY A 124 -0.93 -20.37 -3.05
N SER A 125 -1.06 -21.66 -2.80
CA SER A 125 -2.30 -22.30 -2.39
C SER A 125 -2.09 -23.11 -1.11
N VAL A 126 -3.13 -23.16 -0.29
CA VAL A 126 -3.21 -24.01 0.90
C VAL A 126 -4.09 -25.20 0.59
N VAL A 127 -3.64 -26.39 0.98
CA VAL A 127 -4.44 -27.61 0.83
C VAL A 127 -5.53 -27.65 1.90
N VAL A 128 -6.78 -27.88 1.50
CA VAL A 128 -7.90 -27.92 2.45
C VAL A 128 -8.20 -29.36 2.87
N ARG A 129 -7.97 -29.70 4.15
CA ARG A 129 -8.27 -31.01 4.74
C ARG A 129 -8.35 -30.97 6.27
#